data_AF-A0A0A2VH22-F1
#
_entry.id   AF-A0A0A2VH22-F1
#
_cell.length_a   1.000
_cell.length_b   1.000
_cell.length_c   1.000
_cell.angle_alpha   90.00
_cell.angle_beta   90.00
_cell.angle_gamma   90.00
#
_symmetry.space_group_name_H-M   'P 1'
#
loop_
_entity.id
_entity.type
_entity.pdbx_description
1 polymer ?
#
loop_
_entity_poly.entity_id
_entity_poly.type
_entity_poly.pdbx_seq_one_letter_code
_entity_poly.pdbx_strand_id
1 'polypeptide(L)'
;MGTVELKLQTTEPTTPTPHLVQHFPNSPMMPIVVGSDLQTVARAHVDFDADFGPAYGITKGVHVRPSTGQVYAPVALWLDSLDLVLARLAAAATPRRMARIRGVAGAGQQHGSVYWNADAERLLASLDPDRGPLAAQLEPALAHPWSPNWQDQSTQDECDAFDAALGGREELAKVTGSGAHHVSAPSCILKNK
;
A
#
# COMPACT_ATOMS: atom_id res chain seq x y z
N MET A 1 13.44 -3.79 8.73
CA MET A 1 13.27 -3.40 7.31
C MET A 1 12.23 -4.34 6.74
N GLY A 2 10.99 -3.89 6.52
CA GLY A 2 9.84 -4.75 6.19
C GLY A 2 9.10 -4.25 4.95
N THR A 3 9.63 -4.59 3.79
CA THR A 3 9.35 -4.12 2.43
C THR A 3 7.92 -4.29 1.90
N VAL A 4 7.40 -3.30 1.14
CA VAL A 4 6.32 -3.54 0.16
C VAL A 4 6.93 -4.22 -1.06
N GLU A 5 6.76 -5.55 -1.16
CA GLU A 5 7.37 -6.37 -2.20
C GLU A 5 6.36 -6.59 -3.34
N LEU A 6 6.70 -6.10 -4.54
CA LEU A 6 5.99 -6.43 -5.77
C LEU A 6 6.80 -7.51 -6.49
N LYS A 7 6.27 -8.74 -6.56
CA LYS A 7 6.89 -9.85 -7.28
C LYS A 7 6.33 -9.91 -8.70
N LEU A 8 7.20 -9.68 -9.67
CA LEU A 8 6.91 -9.83 -11.09
C LEU A 8 7.50 -11.17 -11.56
N GLN A 9 6.66 -12.15 -11.86
CA GLN A 9 7.11 -13.46 -12.34
C GLN A 9 7.27 -13.42 -13.86
N THR A 10 8.42 -13.90 -14.33
CA THR A 10 8.67 -14.18 -15.76
C THR A 10 8.71 -15.70 -15.95
N THR A 11 8.06 -16.24 -16.98
CA THR A 11 8.15 -17.68 -17.28
C THR A 11 8.83 -17.95 -18.62
N GLU A 12 9.62 -19.02 -18.66
CA GLU A 12 9.71 -19.88 -19.84
C GLU A 12 8.70 -21.04 -19.72
N PRO A 13 8.26 -21.63 -20.84
CA PRO A 13 7.12 -22.52 -20.84
C PRO A 13 7.50 -23.85 -20.17
N THR A 14 7.20 -24.00 -18.88
CA THR A 14 6.61 -25.19 -18.19
C THR A 14 6.90 -25.20 -16.68
N THR A 15 5.84 -25.23 -15.85
CA THR A 15 5.76 -25.69 -14.42
C THR A 15 6.21 -24.73 -13.27
N PRO A 16 5.81 -24.99 -12.00
CA PRO A 16 4.56 -24.60 -11.33
C PRO A 16 4.70 -23.45 -10.31
N THR A 17 3.55 -22.91 -9.89
CA THR A 17 3.32 -21.71 -9.07
C THR A 17 3.70 -21.87 -7.57
N PRO A 18 4.45 -20.93 -6.96
CA PRO A 18 4.69 -20.92 -5.51
C PRO A 18 3.89 -19.85 -4.72
N HIS A 19 3.61 -20.14 -3.44
CA HIS A 19 2.95 -19.27 -2.44
C HIS A 19 3.97 -18.67 -1.43
N LEU A 20 3.65 -17.54 -0.78
CA LEU A 20 4.53 -16.73 0.10
C LEU A 20 3.85 -16.30 1.42
N VAL A 21 4.61 -16.15 2.53
CA VAL A 21 4.19 -15.68 3.87
C VAL A 21 5.01 -14.44 4.33
N GLN A 22 4.42 -13.51 5.12
CA GLN A 22 4.83 -12.10 5.37
C GLN A 22 5.00 -11.66 6.86
N HIS A 23 5.67 -10.51 7.12
CA HIS A 23 5.61 -9.68 8.38
C HIS A 23 6.07 -8.18 8.19
N PHE A 24 5.53 -7.20 8.97
CA PHE A 24 5.56 -5.69 8.77
C PHE A 24 6.40 -4.87 9.80
N PRO A 25 7.01 -3.68 9.49
CA PRO A 25 6.36 -2.32 9.39
C PRO A 25 6.95 -1.25 8.40
N ASN A 26 6.24 -0.10 8.23
CA ASN A 26 6.53 1.16 7.44
C ASN A 26 7.82 1.16 6.62
N SER A 27 7.72 0.77 5.34
CA SER A 27 8.91 0.52 4.54
C SER A 27 8.84 1.03 3.11
N PRO A 28 10.02 1.22 2.51
CA PRO A 28 10.17 1.53 1.09
C PRO A 28 9.44 0.55 0.18
N MET A 29 9.08 1.05 -1.01
CA MET A 29 8.54 0.23 -2.09
C MET A 29 9.70 -0.43 -2.84
N MET A 30 9.68 -1.76 -2.96
CA MET A 30 10.79 -2.51 -3.55
C MET A 30 10.26 -3.67 -4.42
N PRO A 31 10.06 -3.43 -5.72
CA PRO A 31 9.74 -4.48 -6.65
C PRO A 31 10.96 -5.35 -6.93
N ILE A 32 10.70 -6.63 -7.17
CA ILE A 32 11.67 -7.58 -7.70
C ILE A 32 11.08 -8.30 -8.91
N VAL A 33 11.93 -8.54 -9.92
CA VAL A 33 11.63 -9.43 -11.03
C VAL A 33 12.25 -10.78 -10.73
N VAL A 34 11.45 -11.83 -10.81
CA VAL A 34 11.87 -13.20 -10.51
C VAL A 34 11.79 -14.05 -11.79
N GLY A 35 12.87 -14.77 -12.08
CA GLY A 35 12.95 -15.75 -13.16
C GLY A 35 12.12 -17.00 -12.87
N SER A 36 11.89 -17.83 -13.89
CA SER A 36 11.24 -19.14 -13.72
C SER A 36 12.05 -20.12 -12.87
N ASP A 37 13.34 -19.86 -12.70
CA ASP A 37 14.26 -20.55 -11.79
C ASP A 37 14.19 -20.03 -10.34
N LEU A 38 13.22 -19.15 -10.05
CA LEU A 38 13.00 -18.49 -8.78
C LEU A 38 14.16 -17.57 -8.34
N GLN A 39 15.07 -17.22 -9.26
CA GLN A 39 16.16 -16.30 -8.97
C GLN A 39 15.74 -14.86 -9.23
N THR A 40 16.22 -13.95 -8.38
CA THR A 40 16.02 -12.51 -8.57
C THR A 40 16.84 -12.03 -9.77
N VAL A 41 16.13 -11.52 -10.77
CA VAL A 41 16.68 -11.03 -12.03
C VAL A 41 16.97 -9.53 -11.96
N ALA A 42 16.10 -8.78 -11.31
CA ALA A 42 16.23 -7.34 -11.13
C ALA A 42 15.51 -6.92 -9.85
N ARG A 43 15.93 -5.81 -9.28
CA ARG A 43 15.30 -5.16 -8.13
C ARG A 43 15.42 -3.66 -8.26
N ALA A 44 14.44 -2.95 -7.74
CA ALA A 44 14.50 -1.50 -7.57
C ALA A 44 13.95 -1.15 -6.21
N HIS A 45 14.12 0.11 -5.81
CA HIS A 45 13.72 0.60 -4.50
C HIS A 45 13.35 2.08 -4.58
N VAL A 46 12.36 2.48 -3.80
CA VAL A 46 12.02 3.88 -3.49
C VAL A 46 12.06 4.07 -1.99
N ASP A 47 12.88 5.01 -1.54
CA ASP A 47 12.90 5.47 -0.16
C ASP A 47 11.98 6.69 -0.06
N PHE A 48 10.89 6.60 0.71
CA PHE A 48 9.90 7.67 0.75
C PHE A 48 10.48 9.00 1.24
N ASP A 49 11.36 8.98 2.25
CA ASP A 49 11.94 10.18 2.81
C ASP A 49 12.99 10.78 1.87
N ALA A 50 13.88 9.94 1.34
CA ALA A 50 14.94 10.43 0.47
C ALA A 50 14.43 10.87 -0.91
N ASP A 51 13.45 10.17 -1.47
CA ASP A 51 12.92 10.47 -2.81
C ASP A 51 11.81 11.54 -2.78
N PHE A 52 11.01 11.58 -1.72
CA PHE A 52 9.77 12.39 -1.68
C PHE A 52 9.58 13.22 -0.41
N GLY A 53 10.48 13.10 0.57
CA GLY A 53 10.37 13.77 1.88
C GLY A 53 10.11 15.28 1.79
N PRO A 54 10.93 16.04 1.03
CA PRO A 54 10.71 17.48 0.86
C PRO A 54 9.40 17.85 0.16
N ALA A 55 8.97 17.04 -0.82
CA ALA A 55 7.77 17.31 -1.61
C ALA A 55 6.48 17.08 -0.83
N TYR A 56 6.48 16.05 0.03
CA TYR A 56 5.31 15.65 0.80
C TYR A 56 5.34 16.09 2.27
N GLY A 57 6.46 16.60 2.78
CA GLY A 57 6.59 17.03 4.18
C GLY A 57 6.49 15.87 5.18
N ILE A 58 6.96 14.69 4.79
CA ILE A 58 6.86 13.45 5.59
C ILE A 58 8.14 13.19 6.39
N THR A 59 8.03 12.35 7.42
CA THR A 59 9.16 11.75 8.11
C THR A 59 8.87 10.28 8.38
N LYS A 60 9.78 9.39 8.00
CA LYS A 60 9.61 7.94 8.00
C LYS A 60 8.35 7.50 7.24
N GLY A 61 8.10 8.11 6.08
CA GLY A 61 6.97 7.81 5.20
C GLY A 61 5.59 8.27 5.68
N VAL A 62 5.49 9.03 6.77
CA VAL A 62 4.21 9.41 7.39
C VAL A 62 4.18 10.86 7.88
N HIS A 63 2.97 11.34 8.15
CA HIS A 63 2.68 12.47 9.02
C HIS A 63 2.20 11.98 10.38
N VAL A 64 2.58 12.70 11.43
CA VAL A 64 2.14 12.45 12.81
C VAL A 64 1.47 13.71 13.34
N ARG A 65 0.31 13.58 13.99
CA ARG A 65 -0.30 14.64 14.80
C ARG A 65 -0.12 14.31 16.29
N PRO A 66 0.90 14.85 16.95
CA PRO A 66 1.23 14.49 18.34
C PRO A 66 0.08 14.74 19.32
N SER A 67 -0.75 15.77 19.10
CA SER A 67 -1.87 16.11 19.97
C SER A 67 -2.98 15.05 20.03
N THR A 68 -3.06 14.18 19.02
CA THR A 68 -4.14 13.18 18.88
C THR A 68 -3.61 11.76 18.77
N GLY A 69 -2.30 11.57 18.60
CA GLY A 69 -1.72 10.26 18.27
C GLY A 69 -2.05 9.76 16.85
N GLN A 70 -2.63 10.62 15.99
CA GLN A 70 -2.98 10.24 14.62
C GLN A 70 -1.71 10.09 13.77
N VAL A 71 -1.64 9.01 12.99
CA VAL A 71 -0.56 8.75 12.04
C VAL A 71 -1.16 8.40 10.68
N TYR A 72 -0.77 9.13 9.64
CA TYR A 72 -1.36 9.00 8.31
C TYR A 72 -0.33 9.29 7.23
N ALA A 73 -0.59 8.82 6.02
CA ALA A 73 0.26 9.04 4.84
C ALA A 73 -0.56 9.60 3.68
N PRO A 74 0.03 10.46 2.82
CA PRO A 74 -0.60 10.85 1.57
C PRO A 74 -0.73 9.65 0.64
N VAL A 75 -1.91 9.42 0.06
CA VAL A 75 -2.09 8.36 -0.96
C VAL A 75 -1.27 8.68 -2.21
N ALA A 76 -1.17 9.96 -2.56
CA ALA A 76 -0.37 10.44 -3.69
C ALA A 76 1.12 10.04 -3.59
N LEU A 77 1.70 10.01 -2.38
CA LEU A 77 3.07 9.52 -2.16
C LEU A 77 3.25 8.08 -2.67
N TRP A 78 2.27 7.20 -2.44
CA TRP A 78 2.34 5.82 -2.89
C TRP A 78 2.18 5.67 -4.40
N LEU A 79 1.34 6.51 -5.01
CA LEU A 79 1.16 6.56 -6.46
C LEU A 79 2.42 7.06 -7.17
N ASP A 80 3.02 8.16 -6.70
CA ASP A 80 4.29 8.65 -7.24
C ASP A 80 5.45 7.67 -7.01
N SER A 81 5.45 6.98 -5.86
CA SER A 81 6.42 5.94 -5.58
C SER A 81 6.29 4.75 -6.51
N LEU A 82 5.07 4.41 -6.94
CA LEU A 82 4.84 3.34 -7.91
C LEU A 82 5.41 3.71 -9.27
N ASP A 83 5.16 4.94 -9.76
CA ASP A 83 5.74 5.45 -11.00
C ASP A 83 7.27 5.41 -10.96
N LEU A 84 7.86 5.98 -9.90
CA LEU A 84 9.31 6.06 -9.75
C LEU A 84 9.95 4.67 -9.67
N VAL A 85 9.37 3.76 -8.89
CA VAL A 85 9.96 2.44 -8.71
C VAL A 85 9.83 1.57 -9.95
N LEU A 86 8.74 1.69 -10.71
CA LEU A 86 8.58 0.99 -11.99
C LEU A 86 9.53 1.52 -13.04
N ALA A 87 9.77 2.84 -13.09
CA ALA A 87 10.79 3.43 -13.96
C ALA A 87 12.20 2.92 -13.61
N ARG A 88 12.56 2.90 -12.31
CA ARG A 88 13.83 2.33 -11.82
C ARG A 88 13.95 0.85 -12.15
N LEU A 89 12.86 0.08 -12.00
CA LEU A 89 12.85 -1.33 -12.29
C LEU A 89 13.01 -1.60 -13.79
N ALA A 90 12.35 -0.83 -14.65
CA ALA A 90 12.49 -0.94 -16.10
C ALA A 90 13.94 -0.66 -16.55
N ALA A 91 14.58 0.34 -15.96
CA ALA A 91 16.00 0.63 -16.20
C ALA A 91 16.91 -0.53 -15.74
N ALA A 92 16.63 -1.13 -14.58
CA ALA A 92 17.42 -2.25 -14.05
C ALA A 92 17.18 -3.59 -14.80
N ALA A 93 15.94 -3.89 -15.17
CA ALA A 93 15.54 -5.15 -15.81
C ALA A 93 15.76 -5.15 -17.33
N THR A 94 15.87 -3.98 -17.96
CA THR A 94 15.81 -3.75 -19.42
C THR A 94 14.42 -3.98 -20.02
N PRO A 95 14.04 -3.24 -21.09
CA PRO A 95 12.73 -3.38 -21.74
C PRO A 95 12.40 -4.81 -22.19
N ARG A 96 13.42 -5.55 -22.65
CA ARG A 96 13.26 -6.93 -23.10
C ARG A 96 12.81 -7.88 -21.98
N ARG A 97 13.26 -7.68 -20.74
CA ARG A 97 12.84 -8.53 -19.62
C ARG A 97 11.49 -8.10 -19.06
N MET A 98 11.20 -6.80 -19.04
CA MET A 98 9.88 -6.29 -18.66
C MET A 98 8.77 -6.90 -19.53
N ALA A 99 9.02 -7.03 -20.85
CA ALA A 99 8.09 -7.66 -21.78
C ALA A 99 7.84 -9.18 -21.54
N ARG A 100 8.64 -9.84 -20.69
CA ARG A 100 8.47 -11.27 -20.34
C ARG A 100 7.72 -11.50 -19.04
N ILE A 101 7.28 -10.45 -18.34
CA ILE A 101 6.51 -10.58 -17.11
C ILE A 101 5.14 -11.21 -17.45
N ARG A 102 4.78 -12.27 -16.72
CA ARG A 102 3.55 -13.05 -16.88
C ARG A 102 2.60 -12.93 -15.69
N GLY A 103 3.10 -12.52 -14.54
CA GLY A 103 2.31 -12.38 -13.32
C GLY A 103 2.86 -11.27 -12.44
N VAL A 104 1.97 -10.63 -11.71
CA VAL A 104 2.28 -9.57 -10.74
C VAL A 104 1.56 -9.90 -9.45
N ALA A 105 2.30 -9.93 -8.34
CA ALA A 105 1.74 -10.05 -7.00
C ALA A 105 2.39 -9.01 -6.10
N GLY A 106 1.68 -8.54 -5.08
CA GLY A 106 2.15 -7.48 -4.21
C GLY A 106 1.80 -7.72 -2.75
N ALA A 107 2.59 -7.11 -1.88
CA ALA A 107 2.40 -7.08 -0.44
C ALA A 107 2.32 -5.63 0.02
N GLY A 108 1.16 -5.17 0.49
CA GLY A 108 1.01 -3.84 1.10
C GLY A 108 1.12 -3.90 2.61
N GLN A 109 1.49 -2.78 3.24
CA GLN A 109 1.43 -2.66 4.71
C GLN A 109 0.04 -3.04 5.23
N GLN A 110 -0.02 -3.83 6.30
CA GLN A 110 -1.29 -4.13 6.95
C GLN A 110 -1.92 -2.85 7.53
N HIS A 111 -3.25 -2.85 7.62
CA HIS A 111 -4.06 -1.82 8.30
C HIS A 111 -4.13 -0.44 7.63
N GLY A 112 -3.36 -0.18 6.57
CA GLY A 112 -3.56 0.99 5.71
C GLY A 112 -4.87 0.89 4.92
N SER A 113 -5.53 2.03 4.68
CA SER A 113 -6.83 2.09 3.99
C SER A 113 -6.85 3.22 2.97
N VAL A 114 -7.20 2.94 1.72
CA VAL A 114 -7.41 3.96 0.68
C VAL A 114 -8.91 4.10 0.42
N TYR A 115 -9.40 5.33 0.43
CA TYR A 115 -10.80 5.64 0.25
C TYR A 115 -11.04 6.17 -1.16
N TRP A 116 -11.67 5.34 -1.99
CA TRP A 116 -12.05 5.67 -3.36
C TRP A 116 -13.46 6.23 -3.41
N ASN A 117 -13.71 7.18 -4.31
CA ASN A 117 -15.05 7.69 -4.58
C ASN A 117 -15.70 6.93 -5.76
N ALA A 118 -16.90 7.35 -6.16
CA ALA A 118 -17.67 6.70 -7.22
C ALA A 118 -17.02 6.77 -8.61
N ASP A 119 -16.06 7.68 -8.82
CA ASP A 119 -15.37 7.85 -10.11
C ASP A 119 -14.16 6.93 -10.28
N ALA A 120 -13.74 6.23 -9.23
CA ALA A 120 -12.48 5.49 -9.22
C ALA A 120 -12.38 4.40 -10.29
N GLU A 121 -13.42 3.58 -10.46
CA GLU A 121 -13.42 2.53 -11.48
C GLU A 121 -13.25 3.10 -12.90
N ARG A 122 -14.00 4.17 -13.20
CA ARG A 122 -13.93 4.86 -14.48
C ARG A 122 -12.54 5.47 -14.71
N LEU A 123 -11.98 6.13 -13.71
CA LEU A 123 -10.68 6.80 -13.82
C LEU A 123 -9.53 5.79 -13.95
N LEU A 124 -9.54 4.71 -13.18
CA LEU A 124 -8.58 3.60 -13.27
C LEU A 124 -8.63 2.92 -14.65
N ALA A 125 -9.82 2.72 -15.22
CA ALA A 125 -9.98 2.14 -16.55
C ALA A 125 -9.51 3.09 -17.67
N SER A 126 -9.33 4.38 -17.38
CA SER A 126 -8.96 5.43 -18.34
C SER A 126 -7.53 5.97 -18.16
N LEU A 127 -6.68 5.24 -17.43
CA LEU A 127 -5.28 5.61 -17.26
C LEU A 127 -4.57 5.71 -18.62
N ASP A 128 -3.82 6.78 -18.79
CA ASP A 128 -3.12 7.09 -20.03
C ASP A 128 -1.63 7.33 -19.72
N PRO A 129 -0.72 6.52 -20.28
CA PRO A 129 0.72 6.67 -20.02
C PRO A 129 1.28 8.02 -20.49
N ASP A 130 0.62 8.71 -21.42
CA ASP A 130 1.08 10.00 -21.98
C ASP A 130 0.54 11.21 -21.20
N ARG A 131 -0.41 11.01 -20.27
CA ARG A 131 -1.03 12.09 -19.47
C ARG A 131 -0.28 12.45 -18.18
N GLY A 132 0.85 11.81 -17.92
CA GLY A 132 1.70 12.09 -16.76
C GLY A 132 1.49 11.12 -15.59
N PRO A 133 1.91 11.50 -14.36
CA PRO A 133 2.01 10.57 -13.24
C PRO A 133 0.65 10.10 -12.73
N LEU A 134 0.62 8.91 -12.12
CA LEU A 134 -0.56 8.28 -11.55
C LEU A 134 -1.23 9.17 -10.49
N ALA A 135 -0.45 9.85 -9.65
CA ALA A 135 -1.00 10.73 -8.62
C ALA A 135 -1.87 11.84 -9.21
N ALA A 136 -1.45 12.44 -10.33
CA ALA A 136 -2.23 13.49 -11.00
C ALA A 136 -3.49 12.93 -11.70
N GLN A 137 -3.41 11.72 -12.26
CA GLN A 137 -4.55 11.10 -12.96
C GLN A 137 -5.63 10.56 -12.00
N LEU A 138 -5.23 10.16 -10.79
CA LEU A 138 -6.10 9.49 -9.82
C LEU A 138 -6.47 10.36 -8.60
N GLU A 139 -5.95 11.58 -8.47
CA GLU A 139 -6.37 12.51 -7.41
C GLU A 139 -7.91 12.71 -7.37
N PRO A 140 -8.60 12.90 -8.52
CA PRO A 140 -10.06 13.03 -8.53
C PRO A 140 -10.82 11.74 -8.18
N ALA A 141 -10.15 10.59 -8.10
CA ALA A 141 -10.74 9.30 -7.75
C ALA A 141 -10.77 9.04 -6.23
N LEU A 142 -10.07 9.86 -5.45
CA LEU A 142 -9.97 9.68 -4.00
C LEU A 142 -11.14 10.39 -3.30
N ALA A 143 -11.85 9.66 -2.45
CA ALA A 143 -12.79 10.25 -1.51
C ALA A 143 -12.05 10.98 -0.36
N HIS A 144 -10.84 10.51 -0.05
CA HIS A 144 -9.98 11.12 0.95
C HIS A 144 -8.50 11.01 0.54
N PRO A 145 -7.72 12.09 0.58
CA PRO A 145 -6.34 12.09 0.07
C PRO A 145 -5.34 11.42 1.02
N TRP A 146 -5.75 11.12 2.25
CA TRP A 146 -4.90 10.54 3.28
C TRP A 146 -5.36 9.13 3.64
N SER A 147 -4.39 8.23 3.87
CA SER A 147 -4.63 6.93 4.47
C SER A 147 -4.18 6.92 5.94
N PRO A 148 -4.94 6.32 6.86
CA PRO A 148 -4.43 5.99 8.20
C PRO A 148 -3.24 5.02 8.08
N ASN A 149 -2.36 5.04 9.08
CA ASN A 149 -1.22 4.14 9.19
C ASN A 149 -1.42 3.14 10.35
N TRP A 150 -0.73 2.00 10.32
CA TRP A 150 -0.79 0.99 11.39
C TRP A 150 -0.25 1.49 12.75
N GLN A 151 0.42 2.64 12.77
CA GLN A 151 0.86 3.33 13.99
C GLN A 151 -0.20 4.24 14.60
N ASP A 152 -1.36 4.40 13.95
CA ASP A 152 -2.41 5.29 14.40
C ASP A 152 -3.05 4.78 15.70
N GLN A 153 -3.13 5.64 16.72
CA GLN A 153 -3.72 5.32 18.03
C GLN A 153 -4.93 6.21 18.35
N SER A 154 -5.47 6.88 17.34
CA SER A 154 -6.37 8.01 17.51
C SER A 154 -7.85 7.65 17.35
N THR A 155 -8.18 6.37 17.49
CA THR A 155 -9.52 5.79 17.27
C THR A 155 -10.02 4.99 18.47
N GLN A 156 -9.70 5.43 19.70
CA GLN A 156 -10.14 4.74 20.92
C GLN A 156 -11.67 4.78 21.06
N ASP A 157 -12.28 5.94 20.81
CA ASP A 157 -13.72 6.11 20.93
C ASP A 157 -14.49 5.19 19.97
N GLU A 158 -13.97 4.97 18.76
CA GLU A 158 -14.54 4.02 17.79
C GLU A 158 -14.37 2.57 18.26
N CYS A 159 -13.23 2.20 18.86
CA CYS A 159 -13.05 0.87 19.43
C CYS A 159 -14.06 0.61 20.55
N ASP A 160 -14.27 1.58 21.44
CA ASP A 160 -15.22 1.47 22.55
C ASP A 160 -16.66 1.37 22.03
N ALA A 161 -17.01 2.13 20.99
CA ALA A 161 -18.30 2.03 20.33
C ALA A 161 -18.53 0.66 19.66
N PHE A 162 -17.49 0.07 19.06
CA PHE A 162 -17.56 -1.28 18.50
C PHE A 162 -17.80 -2.33 19.57
N ASP A 163 -17.02 -2.31 20.65
CA ASP A 163 -17.18 -3.25 21.75
C ASP A 163 -18.57 -3.11 22.38
N ALA A 164 -19.07 -1.89 22.58
CA ALA A 164 -20.42 -1.66 23.09
C ALA A 164 -21.52 -2.22 22.16
N ALA A 165 -21.37 -2.08 20.85
CA ALA A 165 -22.36 -2.52 19.87
C ALA A 165 -22.35 -4.04 19.61
N LEU A 166 -21.19 -4.70 19.78
CA LEU A 166 -20.98 -6.09 19.39
C LEU A 166 -20.90 -7.07 20.58
N GLY A 167 -21.27 -6.62 21.78
CA GLY A 167 -21.29 -7.47 22.98
C GLY A 167 -19.92 -7.65 23.65
N GLY A 168 -18.97 -6.77 23.33
CA GLY A 168 -17.65 -6.70 23.95
C GLY A 168 -16.53 -7.34 23.12
N ARG A 169 -15.30 -7.06 23.56
CA ARG A 169 -14.07 -7.48 22.90
C ARG A 169 -14.01 -8.98 22.56
N GLU A 170 -14.46 -9.83 23.48
CA GLU A 170 -14.39 -11.29 23.32
C GLU A 170 -15.35 -11.80 22.24
N GLU A 171 -16.57 -11.25 22.17
CA GLU A 171 -17.55 -11.64 21.14
C GLU A 171 -17.07 -11.24 19.74
N LEU A 172 -16.50 -10.04 19.61
CA LEU A 172 -15.87 -9.61 18.36
C LEU A 172 -14.68 -10.52 17.96
N ALA A 173 -13.88 -10.95 18.94
CA ALA A 173 -12.76 -11.85 18.70
C ALA A 173 -13.19 -13.25 18.26
N LYS A 174 -14.32 -13.77 18.76
CA LYS A 174 -14.85 -15.08 18.33
C LYS A 174 -15.17 -15.13 16.83
N VAL A 175 -15.58 -14.01 16.24
CA VAL A 175 -15.99 -13.94 14.83
C VAL A 175 -14.83 -13.51 13.92
N THR A 176 -14.01 -12.54 14.36
CA THR A 176 -12.98 -11.92 13.49
C THR A 176 -11.56 -12.38 13.80
N GLY A 177 -11.37 -13.16 14.86
CA GLY A 177 -10.05 -13.59 15.35
C GLY A 177 -9.33 -12.56 16.22
N SER A 178 -9.90 -11.36 16.42
CA SER A 178 -9.34 -10.30 17.28
C SER A 178 -10.42 -9.37 17.83
N GLY A 179 -10.17 -8.70 18.97
CA GLY A 179 -11.05 -7.63 19.45
C GLY A 179 -10.92 -6.34 18.65
N ALA A 180 -11.63 -5.28 19.04
CA ALA A 180 -11.44 -3.96 18.42
C ALA A 180 -10.01 -3.45 18.67
N HIS A 181 -9.41 -2.87 17.63
CA HIS A 181 -8.08 -2.28 17.67
C HIS A 181 -8.08 -0.99 16.85
N HIS A 182 -7.26 -0.01 17.25
CA HIS A 182 -7.25 1.32 16.66
C HIS A 182 -7.10 1.33 15.13
N VAL A 183 -6.29 0.41 14.63
CA VAL A 183 -5.93 0.31 13.21
C VAL A 183 -6.72 -0.76 12.48
N SER A 184 -7.76 -1.29 13.11
CA SER A 184 -8.71 -2.12 12.39
C SER A 184 -9.44 -1.25 11.36
N ALA A 185 -9.61 -1.78 10.14
CA ALA A 185 -10.28 -1.05 9.07
C ALA A 185 -11.65 -0.47 9.50
N PRO A 186 -12.49 -1.17 10.29
CA PRO A 186 -13.75 -0.61 10.77
C PRO A 186 -13.57 0.65 11.65
N SER A 187 -12.62 0.66 12.59
CA SER A 187 -12.34 1.82 13.43
C SER A 187 -11.87 3.03 12.61
N CYS A 188 -11.01 2.79 11.61
CA CYS A 188 -10.54 3.85 10.73
C CYS A 188 -11.64 4.40 9.78
N ILE A 189 -12.60 3.57 9.36
CA ILE A 189 -13.72 4.00 8.52
C ILE A 189 -14.65 4.94 9.30
N LEU A 190 -14.98 4.60 10.55
CA LEU A 190 -15.89 5.42 11.37
C LEU A 190 -15.34 6.82 11.64
N LYS A 191 -14.02 6.93 11.81
CA LYS A 191 -13.34 8.21 12.01
C LYS A 191 -13.38 9.15 10.80
N ASN A 192 -13.43 8.59 9.58
CA ASN A 192 -13.35 9.35 8.33
C ASN A 192 -14.72 9.60 7.67
N LYS A 193 -15.82 9.43 8.43
CA LYS A 193 -17.15 9.93 8.04
C LYS A 193 -17.26 11.42 8.34
#